data_AF-A0A397U0C8-F1
#
_entry.id   AF-A0A397U0C8-F1
#
_cell.length_a   1.000
_cell.length_b   1.000
_cell.length_c   1.000
_cell.angle_alpha   90.00
_cell.angle_beta   90.00
_cell.angle_gamma   90.00
#
_symmetry.space_group_name_H-M   'P 1'
#
loop_
_entity.id
_entity.type
_entity.pdbx_description
1 polymer ?
#
loop_
_entity_poly.entity_id
_entity_poly.type
_entity_poly.pdbx_seq_one_letter_code
_entity_poly.pdbx_strand_id
1 'polypeptide(L)'
;MVKNKKIIDELQLFNKAIEDYEKENYMTSYDSFLYVASNSNSTLSNNAKFWLAKHLEFGYGASKNEKKVFEYYSQVYDSKSIYREKARNRYCYYYGIGTDKDESKVRQLYISKLLSN
;
A
#
# COMPACT_ATOMS: atom_id res chain seq x y z
N MET A 1 8.27 24.42 -16.10
CA MET A 1 9.45 23.54 -16.06
C MET A 1 9.64 22.81 -14.71
N VAL A 2 9.26 23.38 -13.56
CA VAL A 2 9.46 22.76 -12.22
C VAL A 2 8.64 21.48 -11.95
N LYS A 3 7.37 21.42 -12.38
CA LYS A 3 6.49 20.27 -12.11
C LYS A 3 6.98 18.95 -12.74
N ASN A 4 7.56 19.01 -13.94
CA ASN A 4 8.05 17.81 -14.62
C ASN A 4 9.33 17.26 -13.98
N LYS A 5 10.21 18.14 -13.48
CA LYS A 5 11.42 17.75 -12.74
C LYS A 5 11.06 17.03 -11.43
N LYS A 6 10.11 17.59 -10.66
CA LYS A 6 9.63 16.98 -9.41
C LYS A 6 9.04 15.56 -9.63
N ILE A 7 8.27 15.37 -10.70
CA ILE A 7 7.69 14.05 -11.04
C ILE A 7 8.78 13.03 -11.40
N ILE A 8 9.83 13.46 -12.11
CA ILE A 8 10.97 12.60 -12.46
C ILE A 8 11.71 12.15 -11.19
N ASP A 9 11.93 13.07 -10.24
CA ASP A 9 12.62 12.77 -8.98
C ASP A 9 11.82 11.75 -8.13
N GLU A 10 10.49 11.84 -8.10
CA GLU A 10 9.62 10.92 -7.37
C GLU A 10 9.59 9.51 -7.99
N LEU A 11 9.58 9.41 -9.32
CA LEU A 11 9.62 8.12 -10.01
C LEU A 11 10.98 7.43 -9.82
N GLN A 12 12.08 8.20 -9.87
CA GLN A 12 13.41 7.67 -9.55
C GLN A 12 13.49 7.17 -8.11
N LEU A 13 12.96 7.94 -7.15
CA LEU A 13 12.91 7.51 -5.76
C LEU A 13 12.07 6.24 -5.58
N PHE A 14 10.93 6.14 -6.27
CA PHE A 14 10.09 4.93 -6.25
C PHE A 14 10.86 3.69 -6.74
N ASN A 15 11.59 3.80 -7.85
CA ASN A 15 12.38 2.68 -8.37
C ASN A 15 13.51 2.29 -7.42
N LYS A 16 14.22 3.28 -6.86
CA LYS A 16 15.23 3.03 -5.84
C LYS A 16 14.64 2.34 -4.60
N ALA A 17 13.44 2.73 -4.17
CA ALA A 17 12.77 2.08 -3.04
C ALA A 17 12.47 0.60 -3.30
N ILE A 18 12.16 0.21 -4.55
CA ILE A 18 12.04 -1.19 -4.95
C ILE A 18 13.39 -1.91 -4.87
N GLU A 19 14.46 -1.31 -5.39
CA GLU A 19 15.81 -1.90 -5.28
C GLU A 19 16.24 -2.09 -3.82
N ASP A 20 15.95 -1.11 -2.97
CA ASP A 20 16.21 -1.19 -1.53
C ASP A 20 15.38 -2.30 -0.88
N TYR A 21 14.12 -2.50 -1.29
CA TYR A 21 13.32 -3.64 -0.83
C TYR A 21 13.96 -4.99 -1.23
N GLU A 22 14.43 -5.11 -2.47
CA GLU A 22 15.04 -6.33 -3.02
C GLU A 22 16.39 -6.65 -2.37
N LYS A 23 17.12 -5.63 -1.92
CA LYS A 23 18.38 -5.74 -1.17
C LYS A 23 18.19 -5.85 0.35
N GLU A 24 16.94 -6.01 0.81
CA GLU A 24 16.59 -6.10 2.23
C GLU A 24 16.90 -4.83 3.06
N ASN A 25 17.09 -3.69 2.39
CA ASN A 25 17.21 -2.37 3.01
C ASN A 25 15.82 -1.82 3.39
N TYR A 26 15.09 -2.57 4.21
CA TYR A 26 13.66 -2.37 4.40
C TYR A 26 13.28 -1.05 5.06
N MET A 27 14.11 -0.51 5.96
CA MET A 27 13.85 0.79 6.60
C MET A 27 13.87 1.91 5.55
N THR A 28 14.96 2.00 4.78
CA THR A 28 15.12 3.00 3.71
C THR A 28 14.05 2.87 2.63
N SER A 29 13.73 1.64 2.26
CA SER A 29 12.66 1.34 1.30
C SER A 29 11.31 1.84 1.81
N TYR A 30 10.96 1.54 3.07
CA TYR A 30 9.71 1.97 3.70
C TYR A 30 9.59 3.49 3.73
N ASP A 31 10.62 4.19 4.20
CA ASP A 31 10.62 5.66 4.29
C ASP A 31 10.47 6.31 2.90
N SER A 32 11.12 5.74 1.89
CA SER A 32 11.02 6.22 0.51
C SER A 32 9.61 6.02 -0.05
N PHE A 33 9.00 4.86 0.17
CA PHE A 33 7.61 4.64 -0.24
C PHE A 33 6.62 5.54 0.52
N LEU A 34 6.89 5.83 1.80
CA LEU A 34 6.07 6.75 2.59
C LEU A 34 6.11 8.16 1.98
N TYR A 35 7.31 8.63 1.63
CA TYR A 35 7.48 9.91 0.96
C TYR A 35 6.75 9.96 -0.38
N VAL A 36 6.93 8.95 -1.25
CA VAL A 36 6.28 8.90 -2.58
C VAL A 36 4.74 8.84 -2.42
N ALA A 37 4.23 8.07 -1.48
CA ALA A 37 2.79 7.98 -1.21
C ALA A 37 2.19 9.33 -0.82
N SER A 38 2.92 10.17 -0.07
CA SER A 38 2.45 11.48 0.41
C SER A 38 2.58 12.61 -0.60
N ASN A 39 3.50 12.52 -1.57
CA ASN A 39 3.90 13.66 -2.40
C ASN A 39 3.55 13.50 -3.89
N SER A 40 3.37 12.28 -4.37
CA SER A 40 3.19 12.00 -5.79
C SER A 40 1.74 12.11 -6.27
N ASN A 41 1.60 12.14 -7.60
CA ASN A 41 0.29 12.00 -8.24
C ASN A 41 -0.44 10.72 -7.79
N SER A 42 -1.76 10.68 -7.96
CA SER A 42 -2.59 9.60 -7.45
C SER A 42 -2.16 8.20 -7.92
N THR A 43 -1.69 8.04 -9.15
CA THR A 43 -1.24 6.73 -9.67
C THR A 43 0.05 6.27 -8.98
N LEU A 44 1.09 7.11 -8.95
CA LEU A 44 2.37 6.74 -8.33
C LEU A 44 2.25 6.63 -6.80
N SER A 45 1.44 7.49 -6.18
CA SER A 45 1.10 7.40 -4.75
C SER A 45 0.47 6.03 -4.42
N ASN A 46 -0.50 5.58 -5.21
CA ASN A 46 -1.12 4.27 -5.01
C ASN A 46 -0.15 3.12 -5.29
N ASN A 47 0.74 3.26 -6.27
CA ASN A 47 1.82 2.29 -6.44
C ASN A 47 2.70 2.16 -5.19
N ALA A 48 3.06 3.27 -4.55
CA ALA A 48 3.83 3.25 -3.30
C ALA A 48 3.03 2.64 -2.14
N LYS A 49 1.73 2.92 -2.03
CA LYS A 49 0.85 2.31 -1.01
C LYS A 49 0.80 0.79 -1.10
N PHE A 50 0.87 0.21 -2.30
CA PHE A 50 0.97 -1.25 -2.44
C PHE A 50 2.22 -1.81 -1.74
N TRP A 51 3.36 -1.14 -1.89
CA TRP A 51 4.61 -1.56 -1.24
C TRP A 51 4.59 -1.30 0.26
N LEU A 52 4.05 -0.16 0.71
CA LEU A 52 3.81 0.09 2.15
C LEU A 52 2.95 -0.99 2.78
N ALA A 53 1.91 -1.47 2.09
CA ALA A 53 1.09 -2.57 2.56
C ALA A 53 1.91 -3.85 2.74
N LYS A 54 2.80 -4.19 1.80
CA LYS A 54 3.72 -5.34 1.95
C LYS A 54 4.66 -5.18 3.15
N HIS A 55 5.23 -3.99 3.37
CA HIS A 55 6.06 -3.73 4.54
C HIS A 55 5.31 -3.99 5.85
N LEU A 56 4.08 -3.49 5.95
CA LEU A 56 3.25 -3.64 7.14
C LEU A 56 2.63 -5.04 7.29
N GLU A 57 2.53 -5.81 6.22
CA GLU A 57 2.10 -7.22 6.25
C GLU A 57 3.20 -8.10 6.84
N PHE A 58 4.45 -7.92 6.39
CA PHE A 58 5.57 -8.77 6.80
C PHE A 58 6.37 -8.23 7.98
N GLY A 59 6.21 -6.95 8.35
CA GLY A 59 6.98 -6.31 9.40
C GLY A 59 8.37 -5.85 8.94
N TYR A 60 8.49 -5.47 7.66
CA TYR A 60 9.75 -5.05 7.06
C TYR A 60 9.90 -3.54 7.20
N GLY A 61 10.94 -3.07 7.89
CA GLY A 61 11.20 -1.64 8.08
C GLY A 61 10.17 -0.89 8.94
N ALA A 62 9.03 -1.52 9.24
CA ALA A 62 7.98 -0.99 10.11
C ALA A 62 7.28 -2.16 10.82
N SER A 63 6.72 -1.90 11.99
CA SER A 63 5.92 -2.90 12.71
C SER A 63 4.68 -3.30 11.91
N LYS A 64 4.25 -4.56 12.06
CA LYS A 64 3.06 -5.07 11.39
C LYS A 64 1.82 -4.26 11.75
N ASN A 65 0.95 -4.00 10.76
CA ASN A 65 -0.29 -3.25 10.98
C ASN A 65 -1.40 -3.69 10.03
N GLU A 66 -2.22 -4.65 10.45
CA GLU A 66 -3.28 -5.24 9.63
C GLU A 66 -4.33 -4.22 9.15
N LYS A 67 -4.66 -3.24 9.99
CA LYS A 67 -5.62 -2.19 9.64
C LYS A 67 -5.11 -1.34 8.46
N LYS A 68 -3.86 -0.89 8.53
CA LYS A 68 -3.24 -0.12 7.44
C LYS A 68 -3.03 -0.96 6.18
N VAL A 69 -2.68 -2.23 6.32
CA VAL A 69 -2.56 -3.17 5.19
C VAL A 69 -3.87 -3.22 4.40
N PHE A 70 -5.01 -3.33 5.09
CA PHE A 70 -6.32 -3.31 4.47
C PHE A 70 -6.63 -1.99 3.78
N GLU A 71 -6.45 -0.87 4.49
CA GLU A 71 -6.72 0.45 3.95
C GLU A 71 -5.91 0.70 2.67
N TYR A 72 -4.64 0.31 2.64
CA TYR A 72 -3.80 0.48 1.47
C TYR A 72 -4.16 -0.49 0.34
N TYR A 73 -4.35 -1.79 0.59
CA TYR A 73 -4.75 -2.71 -0.48
C TYR A 73 -6.12 -2.37 -1.07
N SER A 74 -7.09 -1.94 -0.27
CA SER A 74 -8.40 -1.44 -0.74
C SER A 74 -8.24 -0.21 -1.62
N GLN A 75 -7.48 0.81 -1.17
CA GLN A 75 -7.22 2.01 -1.98
C GLN A 75 -6.53 1.68 -3.30
N VAL A 76 -5.57 0.76 -3.29
CA VAL A 76 -4.86 0.32 -4.51
C VAL A 76 -5.83 -0.40 -5.45
N TYR A 77 -6.66 -1.29 -4.93
CA TYR A 77 -7.68 -2.02 -5.70
C TYR A 77 -8.69 -1.09 -6.37
N ASP A 78 -9.08 0.01 -5.73
CA ASP A 78 -10.02 0.98 -6.31
C ASP A 78 -9.34 1.98 -7.28
N SER A 79 -8.01 2.02 -7.31
CA SER A 79 -7.22 2.98 -8.09
C SER A 79 -6.71 2.46 -9.43
N LYS A 80 -6.34 3.37 -10.36
CA LYS A 80 -5.64 3.03 -11.63
C LYS A 80 -4.18 2.55 -11.45
N SER A 81 -3.81 2.05 -10.28
CA SER A 81 -2.49 1.50 -10.00
C SER A 81 -2.20 0.28 -10.88
N ILE A 82 -0.92 0.12 -11.26
CA ILE A 82 -0.44 -1.09 -11.94
C ILE A 82 -0.46 -2.32 -11.02
N TYR A 83 -0.58 -2.12 -9.71
CA TYR A 83 -0.66 -3.18 -8.72
C TYR A 83 -2.09 -3.56 -8.35
N ARG A 84 -3.11 -3.01 -9.04
CA ARG A 84 -4.53 -3.23 -8.74
C ARG A 84 -4.88 -4.70 -8.54
N GLU A 85 -4.56 -5.55 -9.51
CA GLU A 85 -4.90 -6.99 -9.43
C GLU A 85 -4.12 -7.72 -8.32
N LYS A 86 -2.86 -7.33 -8.07
CA LYS A 86 -2.07 -7.90 -6.96
C LYS A 86 -2.66 -7.49 -5.61
N ALA A 87 -3.09 -6.24 -5.47
CA ALA A 87 -3.76 -5.74 -4.28
C ALA A 87 -5.12 -6.40 -4.08
N ARG A 88 -5.89 -6.63 -5.14
CA ARG A 88 -7.13 -7.42 -5.09
C ARG A 88 -6.89 -8.81 -4.53
N ASN A 89 -5.90 -9.53 -5.04
CA ASN A 89 -5.59 -10.88 -4.56
C ASN A 89 -5.14 -10.88 -3.10
N ARG A 90 -4.31 -9.93 -2.70
CA ARG A 90 -3.91 -9.74 -1.30
C ARG A 90 -5.11 -9.39 -0.40
N TYR A 91 -5.96 -8.48 -0.84
CA TYR A 91 -7.18 -8.08 -0.16
C TYR A 91 -8.11 -9.29 0.04
N CYS A 92 -8.42 -10.04 -1.01
CA CYS A 92 -9.24 -11.25 -0.91
C CYS A 92 -8.60 -12.30 0.00
N TYR A 93 -7.29 -12.52 -0.08
CA TYR A 93 -6.57 -13.48 0.76
C TYR A 93 -6.56 -13.09 2.25
N TYR A 94 -6.26 -11.83 2.58
CA TYR A 94 -6.21 -11.34 3.96
C TYR A 94 -7.57 -11.43 4.66
N TYR A 95 -8.65 -11.33 3.89
CA TYR A 95 -10.02 -11.31 4.37
C TYR A 95 -10.77 -12.62 4.19
N GLY A 96 -10.16 -13.60 3.49
CA GLY A 96 -10.82 -14.85 3.16
C GLY A 96 -12.06 -14.63 2.29
N ILE A 97 -12.05 -13.62 1.42
CA ILE A 97 -13.20 -13.34 0.55
C ILE A 97 -13.38 -14.51 -0.41
N GLY A 98 -14.55 -15.17 -0.33
CA GLY A 98 -14.81 -16.47 -0.98
C GLY A 98 -14.56 -17.71 -0.09
N THR A 99 -14.42 -17.52 1.23
CA THR A 99 -14.40 -18.59 2.25
C THR A 99 -15.43 -18.28 3.35
N ASP A 100 -15.98 -19.27 4.05
CA ASP A 100 -17.07 -19.07 5.05
C ASP A 100 -16.72 -18.10 6.22
N LYS A 101 -15.46 -17.67 6.35
CA LYS A 101 -15.00 -16.65 7.31
C LYS A 101 -15.35 -15.19 6.94
N ASP A 102 -15.83 -14.96 5.72
CA ASP A 102 -15.98 -13.65 5.05
C ASP A 102 -16.85 -12.64 5.83
N GLU A 103 -18.01 -13.09 6.30
CA GLU A 103 -19.11 -12.18 6.58
C GLU A 103 -18.99 -11.42 7.91
N SER A 104 -18.31 -11.98 8.90
CA SER A 104 -18.23 -11.39 10.25
C SER A 104 -17.12 -10.35 10.36
N LYS A 105 -15.96 -10.63 9.76
CA LYS A 105 -14.75 -9.80 9.88
C LYS A 105 -14.83 -8.56 9.00
N VAL A 106 -15.36 -8.68 7.78
CA VAL A 106 -15.64 -7.54 6.88
C VAL A 106 -16.69 -6.63 7.50
N ARG A 107 -17.76 -7.19 8.09
CA ARG A 107 -18.77 -6.38 8.81
C ARG A 107 -18.19 -5.64 9.99
N GLN A 108 -17.37 -6.26 10.84
CA GLN A 108 -16.75 -5.56 11.98
C GLN A 108 -15.85 -4.40 11.53
N LEU A 109 -15.03 -4.59 10.49
CA LEU A 109 -14.15 -3.53 10.00
C LEU A 109 -14.92 -2.39 9.32
N TYR A 110 -15.93 -2.72 8.51
CA TYR A 110 -16.82 -1.71 7.91
C TYR A 110 -17.56 -0.90 8.99
N ILE A 111 -18.11 -1.57 10.00
CA ILE A 111 -18.73 -0.94 11.17
C ILE A 111 -17.72 -0.07 11.91
N SER A 112 -16.49 -0.55 12.15
CA SER A 112 -15.45 0.24 12.84
C SER A 112 -15.09 1.51 12.08
N LYS A 113 -15.07 1.46 10.75
CA LYS A 113 -14.78 2.61 9.88
C LYS A 113 -15.91 3.63 9.88
N LEU A 114 -17.16 3.18 9.98
CA LEU A 114 -18.34 4.04 10.08
C LEU A 114 -18.51 4.70 11.45
N LEU A 115 -18.07 4.04 12.53
CA LEU A 115 -18.18 4.54 13.90
C LEU A 115 -17.00 5.42 14.33
N SER A 116 -15.96 5.55 13.50
CA SER A 116 -14.76 6.36 13.79
C SER A 116 -14.74 7.75 13.13
N ASN A 117 -15.90 8.23 12.63
CA ASN A 117 -16.13 9.61 12.16
C ASN A 117 -17.13 10.30 13.07
#